data_AF-A0A538G8T8-F1
#
_entry.id   AF-A0A538G8T8-F1
#
_cell.length_a   1.000
_cell.length_b   1.000
_cell.length_c   1.000
_cell.angle_alpha   90.00
_cell.angle_beta   90.00
_cell.angle_gamma   90.00
#
_symmetry.space_group_name_H-M   'P 1'
#
loop_
_entity.id
_entity.type
_entity.pdbx_description
1 polymer ?
#
loop_
_entity_poly.entity_id
_entity_poly.type
_entity_poly.pdbx_seq_one_letter_code
_entity_poly.pdbx_strand_id
1 'polypeptide(L)' 'MRVALAQLDARLGDIDANAERAREVIVEATAAGADLVVFPELYLSGYALRGVERETARTAEEVALLVGGSALVGFH' A
#
# COMPACT_ATOMS: atom_id res chain seq x y z
N MET A 1 7.88 20.00 -1.45
CA MET A 1 7.59 18.58 -1.20
C MET A 1 6.46 18.49 -0.19
N ARG A 2 5.33 17.90 -0.57
CA ARG A 2 4.16 17.61 0.27
C ARG A 2 4.04 16.10 0.45
N VAL A 3 3.84 15.65 1.67
CA VAL A 3 3.73 14.22 2.01
C VAL A 3 2.36 13.95 2.61
N ALA A 4 1.66 12.95 2.08
CA ALA A 4 0.41 12.44 2.64
C ALA A 4 0.70 11.17 3.46
N LEU A 5 0.13 11.11 4.66
CA LEU A 5 0.19 9.93 5.53
C LEU A 5 -1.15 9.21 5.44
N ALA A 6 -1.17 8.03 4.83
CA ALA A 6 -2.37 7.22 4.66
C ALA A 6 -2.62 6.40 5.92
N GLN A 7 -3.37 6.94 6.87
CA GLN A 7 -3.74 6.22 8.09
C GLN A 7 -4.97 5.33 7.81
N LEU A 8 -4.73 4.09 7.40
CA LEU A 8 -5.75 3.16 6.91
C LEU A 8 -5.65 1.80 7.64
N ASP A 9 -6.80 1.14 7.77
CA ASP A 9 -6.86 -0.26 8.19
C ASP A 9 -6.77 -1.19 6.98
N ALA A 10 -5.83 -2.13 7.03
CA ALA A 10 -5.69 -3.17 6.02
C ALA A 10 -6.69 -4.32 6.26
N ARG A 11 -7.21 -4.89 5.18
CA ARG A 11 -7.93 -6.17 5.20
C ARG A 11 -6.91 -7.30 5.19
N LEU A 12 -6.83 -8.06 6.28
CA LEU A 12 -5.80 -9.08 6.45
C LEU A 12 -5.86 -10.14 5.32
N GLY A 13 -4.76 -10.28 4.58
CA GLY A 13 -4.57 -11.23 3.49
C GLY A 13 -5.23 -10.88 2.15
N ASP A 14 -6.01 -9.79 2.07
CA ASP A 14 -6.73 -9.38 0.86
C ASP A 14 -5.96 -8.31 0.09
N ILE A 15 -4.95 -8.75 -0.68
CA ILE A 15 -4.05 -7.87 -1.44
C ILE A 15 -4.82 -6.98 -2.39
N ASP A 16 -5.78 -7.54 -3.13
CA ASP A 16 -6.48 -6.82 -4.19
C ASP A 16 -7.37 -5.73 -3.60
N ALA A 17 -8.10 -6.01 -2.51
CA ALA A 17 -8.90 -4.99 -1.85
C ALA A 17 -8.04 -3.87 -1.23
N ASN A 18 -6.90 -4.22 -0.65
CA ASN A 18 -5.99 -3.22 -0.07
C ASN A 18 -5.31 -2.38 -1.16
N ALA A 19 -4.91 -2.99 -2.28
CA ALA A 19 -4.33 -2.30 -3.43
C ALA A 19 -5.32 -1.33 -4.07
N GLU A 20 -6.58 -1.74 -4.26
CA GLU A 20 -7.62 -0.86 -4.80
C GLU A 20 -7.86 0.34 -3.87
N ARG A 21 -7.92 0.10 -2.54
CA ARG A 21 -8.02 1.19 -1.57
C ARG A 21 -6.78 2.10 -1.58
N ALA A 22 -5.58 1.54 -1.73
CA ALA A 22 -4.35 2.34 -1.87
C ALA A 22 -4.41 3.23 -3.12
N ARG A 23 -4.88 2.68 -4.24
CA ARG A 23 -5.02 3.41 -5.51
C ARG A 23 -5.95 4.61 -5.37
N GLU A 24 -7.11 4.43 -4.72
CA GLU A 24 -8.03 5.53 -4.40
C GLU A 24 -7.35 6.63 -3.58
N VAL A 25 -6.64 6.26 -2.50
CA VAL A 25 -5.95 7.23 -1.63
C VAL A 25 -4.81 7.93 -2.35
N ILE A 26 -4.08 7.24 -3.23
CA ILE A 26 -3.06 7.86 -4.08
C ILE A 26 -3.70 8.92 -4.97
N VAL A 27 -4.81 8.60 -5.65
CA VAL A 27 -5.52 9.56 -6.51
C VAL A 27 -6.00 10.79 -5.70
N GLU A 28 -6.60 10.56 -4.53
CA GLU A 28 -7.04 11.65 -3.64
C GLU A 28 -5.87 12.53 -3.17
N ALA A 29 -4.77 11.91 -2.74
CA ALA A 29 -3.58 12.63 -2.25
C ALA A 29 -2.89 13.39 -3.38
N THR A 30 -2.78 12.81 -4.57
CA THR A 30 -2.25 13.48 -5.77
C THR A 30 -3.13 14.67 -6.15
N ALA A 31 -4.46 14.54 -6.10
CA ALA A 31 -5.38 15.66 -6.34
C ALA A 31 -5.22 16.79 -5.29
N ALA A 32 -4.85 16.45 -4.04
CA ALA A 32 -4.50 17.41 -2.99
C ALA A 32 -3.07 18.00 -3.12
N GLY A 33 -2.31 17.58 -4.14
CA GLY A 33 -0.96 18.04 -4.43
C GLY A 33 0.12 17.36 -3.59
N ALA A 34 -0.08 16.13 -3.13
CA ALA A 34 0.98 15.33 -2.50
C ALA A 34 2.00 14.84 -3.54
N ASP A 35 3.28 14.91 -3.18
CA ASP A 35 4.40 14.39 -3.97
C ASP A 35 4.78 12.96 -3.53
N LEU A 36 4.40 12.57 -2.31
CA LEU A 36 4.66 11.27 -1.71
C LEU A 36 3.49 10.84 -0.83
N VAL A 37 3.06 9.58 -0.95
CA VAL A 37 2.06 8.96 -0.07
C VAL A 37 2.74 7.83 0.70
N VAL A 38 2.63 7.85 2.03
CA VAL A 38 3.21 6.82 2.91
C VAL A 38 2.09 6.00 3.50
N PHE A 39 2.16 4.68 3.35
CA PHE A 39 1.22 3.71 3.90
C PHE A 39 1.79 3.04 5.16
N PRO A 40 0.94 2.42 6.00
CA PRO A 40 1.39 1.60 7.12
C PRO A 40 2.27 0.43 6.68
N GLU A 41 3.09 -0.06 7.58
CA GLU A 41 3.91 -1.26 7.35
C GLU A 41 3.02 -2.45 6.95
N LEU A 42 3.44 -3.20 5.93
CA LEU A 42 2.71 -4.34 5.38
C LEU A 42 1.26 -4.05 4.97
N TYR A 43 0.89 -2.79 4.65
CA TYR A 43 -0.50 -2.42 4.37
C TYR A 43 -1.19 -3.31 3.32
N LEU A 44 -0.48 -3.73 2.26
CA LEU A 44 -1.08 -4.58 1.22
C LEU A 44 -1.50 -5.95 1.75
N SER A 45 -0.72 -6.59 2.63
CA SER A 45 -1.06 -7.88 3.22
C SER A 45 -1.82 -7.76 4.54
N GLY A 46 -1.74 -6.60 5.19
CA GLY A 46 -2.04 -6.43 6.61
C GLY A 46 -0.90 -6.94 7.51
N TYR A 47 -0.81 -6.35 8.68
CA TYR A 47 0.15 -6.72 9.72
C TYR A 47 -0.56 -7.58 10.78
N ALA A 48 -0.15 -8.84 10.95
CA ALA A 48 -0.66 -9.72 12.01
C ALA A 48 0.43 -10.67 12.51
N LEU A 49 0.43 -10.96 13.82
CA LEU A 49 1.38 -11.91 14.43
C LEU A 49 1.17 -13.35 13.95
N ARG A 50 -0.08 -13.71 13.64
CA ARG A 50 -0.54 -15.00 13.08
C ARG A 50 -1.84 -14.70 12.33
N GLY A 51 -2.06 -15.24 11.13
CA GLY A 51 -3.37 -15.10 10.47
C GLY A 51 -3.40 -15.13 8.95
N VAL A 52 -2.24 -15.17 8.28
CA VAL A 52 -2.17 -15.34 6.83
C VAL A 52 -1.49 -16.67 6.52
N GLU A 53 -2.24 -17.61 5.94
CA GLU A 53 -1.75 -18.96 5.60
C GLU A 53 -1.35 -19.11 4.14
N ARG A 54 -1.35 -18.01 3.38
CA ARG A 54 -1.04 -17.97 1.94
C ARG A 54 0.10 -17.01 1.67
N GLU A 55 0.80 -17.22 0.56
CA GLU A 55 1.90 -16.36 0.14
C GLU A 55 1.40 -14.97 -0.26
N THR A 56 1.91 -13.93 0.40
CA THR A 56 1.53 -12.53 0.18
C THR A 56 2.70 -11.62 -0.17
N ALA A 57 3.93 -12.14 -0.24
CA ALA A 57 5.10 -11.34 -0.61
C ALA A 57 4.94 -10.79 -2.02
N ARG A 58 5.40 -9.55 -2.22
CA ARG A 58 5.42 -8.87 -3.51
C ARG A 58 6.73 -8.12 -3.70
N THR A 59 7.24 -8.07 -4.92
CA THR A 59 8.36 -7.18 -5.27
C THR A 59 7.88 -5.73 -5.36
N ALA A 60 8.81 -4.77 -5.37
CA ALA A 60 8.47 -3.36 -5.55
C ALA A 60 7.79 -3.11 -6.92
N GLU A 61 8.21 -3.81 -7.96
CA GLU A 61 7.61 -3.74 -9.29
C GLU A 61 6.18 -4.26 -9.30
N GLU A 62 5.91 -5.37 -8.61
CA GLU A 62 4.56 -5.91 -8.48
C GLU A 62 3.64 -4.94 -7.72
N VAL A 63 4.15 -4.32 -6.65
CA VAL A 63 3.42 -3.28 -5.91
C VAL A 63 3.12 -2.09 -6.81
N ALA A 64 4.11 -1.60 -7.55
CA ALA A 64 3.96 -0.47 -8.47
C ALA A 64 2.88 -0.72 -9.53
N LEU A 65 2.81 -1.95 -10.05
CA LEU A 65 1.77 -2.39 -10.98
C LEU A 65 0.38 -2.42 -10.32
N LEU A 66 0.29 -2.92 -9.08
CA LEU A 66 -0.97 -3.03 -8.34
C LEU A 66 -1.58 -1.67 -7.98
N VAL A 67 -0.75 -0.72 -7.53
CA VAL A 67 -1.23 0.59 -7.04
C VAL A 67 -1.23 1.68 -8.10
N GLY A 68 -0.62 1.42 -9.25
CA GLY A 68 -0.56 2.35 -10.39
C GLY A 68 0.42 3.51 -10.18
N GLY A 69 1.71 3.26 -10.40
CA GLY A 69 2.73 4.32 -10.36
C GLY A 69 4.12 3.78 -10.07
N SER A 70 4.87 4.50 -9.26
CA SER A 70 6.16 4.05 -8.71
C SER A 70 5.98 3.66 -7.25
N ALA A 71 6.61 2.56 -6.83
CA ALA A 71 6.59 2.12 -5.44
C ALA A 71 8.01 2.06 -4.88
N LEU A 72 8.15 2.51 -3.63
CA LEU A 72 9.31 2.23 -2.78
C LEU A 72 8.83 1.31 -1.67
N VAL A 73 9.38 0.10 -1.61
CA VAL A 73 9.12 -0.87 -0.53
C VAL A 73 10.37 -0.95 0.33
N GLY A 74 10.21 -0.81 1.64
CA GLY A 74 11.33 -0.85 2.59
C GLY A 74 12.05 -2.20 2.59
N PHE A 75 13.30 -2.20 3.06
CA PHE A 75 14.13 -3.40 3.17
C PHE A 75 13.77 -4.20 4.43
N HIS A 76 13.60 -5.52 4.27
CA HIS A 76 13.84 -6.49 5.33
C HIS A 76 15.26 -7.05 5.17
#